data_AF-A0A2S7PCP9-F1
#
_entry.id   AF-A0A2S7PCP9-F1
#
_cell.length_a   1.000
_cell.length_b   1.000
_cell.length_c   1.000
_cell.angle_alpha   90.00
_cell.angle_beta   90.00
_cell.angle_gamma   90.00
#
_symmetry.space_group_name_H-M   'P 1'
#
loop_
_entity.id
_entity.type
_entity.pdbx_description
1 polymer ?
#
loop_
_entity_poly.entity_id
_entity_poly.type
_entity_poly.pdbx_seq_one_letter_code
_entity_poly.pdbx_strand_id
1 'polypeptide(L)'
;MTEVPALSKHKHKASADKGLEQHTLTISKPPYTYLHLRLITTSSSAQKTKLDELTAKSYLTSALTQFLGLTGSAIPIDILKTEGRDVWVRTMREDGSAVVAAVGGWVRAVGGETEGEMGWRVVGRGNWLGGLVGRERCEGVWD
;
A
#
# COMPACT_ATOMS: atom_id res chain seq x y z
N MET A 1 23.85 77.67 32.77
CA MET A 1 23.44 77.55 31.35
C MET A 1 23.71 76.10 30.98
N THR A 2 22.70 75.23 31.13
CA THR A 2 21.91 74.64 30.01
C THR A 2 22.84 73.82 29.11
N GLU A 3 22.70 72.49 29.00
CA GLU A 3 21.56 71.80 28.40
C GLU A 3 21.45 70.31 28.81
N VAL A 4 20.21 69.80 28.82
CA VAL A 4 19.83 68.38 28.65
C VAL A 4 19.57 68.16 27.15
N PRO A 5 20.03 67.06 26.51
CA PRO A 5 19.09 65.96 26.14
C PRO A 5 19.84 64.60 25.96
N ALA A 6 19.29 63.42 25.64
CA ALA A 6 17.96 62.87 25.36
C ALA A 6 18.01 61.36 25.70
N LEU A 7 16.89 60.81 26.18
CA LEU A 7 16.71 59.37 26.38
C LEU A 7 16.59 58.66 25.01
N SER A 8 17.59 57.88 24.62
CA SER A 8 17.57 57.12 23.36
C SER A 8 16.61 55.94 23.44
N LYS A 9 15.54 55.98 22.65
CA LYS A 9 14.59 54.88 22.47
C LYS A 9 15.29 53.71 21.78
N HIS A 10 15.59 52.65 22.51
CA HIS A 10 16.08 51.40 21.92
C HIS A 10 14.92 50.69 21.21
N LYS A 11 14.95 50.78 19.88
CA LYS A 11 14.06 50.10 18.94
C LYS A 11 14.29 48.59 19.04
N HIS A 12 13.27 47.82 19.41
CA HIS A 12 13.29 46.36 19.38
C HIS A 12 13.61 45.88 17.96
N LYS A 13 14.78 45.27 17.77
CA LYS A 13 15.09 44.52 16.56
C LYS A 13 14.49 43.13 16.73
N ALA A 14 13.32 42.91 16.13
CA ALA A 14 12.72 41.60 16.02
C ALA A 14 13.75 40.63 15.43
N SER A 15 14.08 39.57 16.16
CA SER A 15 14.90 38.47 15.67
C SER A 15 14.17 37.84 14.49
N ALA A 16 14.80 37.89 13.32
CA ALA A 16 14.32 37.21 12.12
C ALA A 16 14.17 35.72 12.43
N ASP A 17 12.92 35.27 12.45
CA ASP A 17 12.56 33.87 12.57
C ASP A 17 13.17 33.14 11.36
N LYS A 18 14.16 32.28 11.60
CA LYS A 18 14.72 31.42 10.55
C LYS A 18 13.69 30.33 10.32
N GLY A 19 12.66 30.65 9.53
CA GLY A 19 11.69 29.69 9.05
C GLY A 19 12.42 28.50 8.45
N LEU A 20 12.16 27.31 9.00
CA LEU A 20 12.64 26.05 8.47
C LEU A 20 12.18 25.95 7.01
N GLU A 21 13.10 26.05 6.05
CA GLU A 21 12.77 25.85 4.64
C GLU A 21 12.28 24.41 4.43
N GLN A 22 10.96 24.26 4.32
CA GLN A 22 10.32 22.98 4.02
C GLN A 22 10.44 22.73 2.52
N HIS A 23 11.48 22.00 2.12
CA HIS A 23 11.57 21.49 0.76
C HIS A 23 10.52 20.40 0.54
N THR A 24 9.44 20.74 -0.17
CA THR A 24 8.44 19.76 -0.62
C THR A 24 8.92 19.11 -1.92
N LEU A 25 9.46 17.89 -1.82
CA LEU A 25 9.77 17.08 -3.00
C LEU A 25 8.59 16.16 -3.32
N THR A 26 7.86 16.48 -4.38
CA THR A 26 6.76 15.64 -4.88
C THR A 26 7.30 14.72 -5.96
N ILE A 27 7.42 13.42 -5.69
CA ILE A 27 7.58 12.44 -6.77
C ILE A 27 6.25 12.38 -7.53
N SER A 28 6.21 13.07 -8.67
CA SER A 28 4.99 13.29 -9.46
C SER A 28 4.44 12.00 -10.07
N LYS A 29 5.29 11.00 -10.36
CA LYS A 29 4.89 9.75 -11.04
C LYS A 29 5.63 8.54 -10.44
N PRO A 30 5.11 7.96 -9.35
CA PRO A 30 5.73 6.76 -8.77
C PRO A 30 5.58 5.59 -9.76
N PRO A 31 6.63 4.82 -10.10
CA PRO A 31 6.52 3.76 -11.12
C PRO A 31 5.59 2.61 -10.68
N TYR A 32 5.41 2.43 -9.37
CA TYR A 32 4.65 1.33 -8.81
C TYR A 32 3.35 1.78 -8.16
N THR A 33 2.44 0.82 -8.02
CA THR A 33 1.29 0.88 -7.11
C THR A 33 1.37 -0.30 -6.15
N TYR A 34 0.89 -0.07 -4.94
CA TYR A 34 0.84 -1.04 -3.86
C TYR A 34 -0.62 -1.39 -3.57
N LEU A 35 -0.86 -2.66 -3.31
CA LEU A 35 -2.18 -3.22 -3.04
C LEU A 35 -2.09 -4.03 -1.75
N HIS A 36 -3.09 -3.82 -0.89
CA HIS A 36 -3.29 -4.64 0.30
C HIS A 36 -4.52 -5.49 0.02
N LEU A 37 -4.30 -6.80 -0.05
CA LEU A 37 -5.31 -7.79 -0.36
C LEU A 37 -5.51 -8.69 0.84
N ARG A 38 -6.73 -9.18 1.03
CA ARG A 38 -7.08 -10.18 2.04
C ARG A 38 -7.77 -11.35 1.37
N LEU A 39 -7.29 -12.56 1.64
CA LEU A 39 -7.97 -13.77 1.20
C LEU A 39 -9.19 -14.01 2.08
N ILE A 40 -10.37 -14.10 1.45
CA ILE A 40 -11.64 -14.41 2.11
C ILE A 40 -12.04 -15.82 1.70
N THR A 41 -12.61 -16.56 2.65
CA THR A 41 -13.25 -17.84 2.38
C THR A 41 -14.57 -17.94 3.15
N THR A 42 -15.55 -18.59 2.54
CA THR A 42 -16.86 -18.85 3.14
C THR A 42 -16.82 -20.00 4.15
N SER A 43 -15.79 -20.84 4.13
CA SER A 43 -15.64 -21.97 5.04
C SER A 43 -14.91 -21.62 6.33
N SER A 44 -15.55 -21.84 7.48
CA SER A 44 -15.00 -21.51 8.80
C SER A 44 -13.73 -22.29 9.15
N SER A 45 -13.58 -23.53 8.68
CA SER A 45 -12.35 -24.31 8.87
C SER A 45 -11.20 -23.72 8.06
N ALA A 46 -11.49 -23.33 6.82
CA ALA A 46 -10.54 -22.73 5.91
C ALA A 46 -10.16 -21.30 6.31
N GLN A 47 -10.84 -20.65 7.27
CA GLN A 47 -10.51 -19.33 7.84
C GLN A 47 -9.34 -19.34 8.85
N LYS A 48 -8.89 -20.52 9.30
CA LYS A 48 -7.78 -20.65 10.26
C LYS A 48 -6.40 -20.84 9.63
N THR A 49 -6.35 -21.17 8.34
CA THR A 49 -5.08 -21.35 7.59
C THR A 49 -4.34 -20.02 7.43
N LYS A 50 -3.01 -20.06 7.56
CA LYS A 50 -2.17 -18.91 7.18
C LYS A 50 -1.85 -19.00 5.70
N LEU A 51 -1.78 -17.86 5.04
CA LEU A 51 -1.42 -17.72 3.63
C LEU A 51 0.11 -17.61 3.53
N ASP A 52 0.72 -18.52 2.77
CA ASP A 52 2.13 -18.46 2.39
C ASP A 52 2.32 -17.70 1.07
N GLU A 53 3.53 -17.20 0.86
CA GLU A 53 3.87 -16.36 -0.30
C GLU A 53 3.73 -17.11 -1.63
N LEU A 54 4.11 -18.40 -1.66
CA LEU A 54 4.03 -19.20 -2.88
C LEU A 54 2.57 -19.42 -3.29
N THR A 55 1.70 -19.80 -2.36
CA THR A 55 0.26 -19.92 -2.62
C THR A 55 -0.37 -18.59 -3.00
N ALA A 56 -0.01 -17.50 -2.32
CA ALA A 56 -0.48 -16.16 -2.68
C ALA A 56 -0.11 -15.81 -4.13
N LYS A 57 1.14 -16.06 -4.54
CA LYS A 57 1.62 -15.83 -5.91
C LYS A 57 0.83 -16.67 -6.91
N SER A 58 0.65 -17.96 -6.63
CA SER A 58 -0.13 -18.86 -7.49
C SER A 58 -1.56 -18.37 -7.70
N TYR A 59 -2.23 -17.92 -6.64
CA TYR A 59 -3.60 -17.41 -6.71
C TYR A 59 -3.70 -16.09 -7.45
N LEU A 60 -2.75 -15.18 -7.25
CA LEU A 60 -2.69 -13.92 -7.99
C LEU A 60 -2.42 -14.15 -9.48
N THR A 61 -1.48 -15.03 -9.82
CA THR A 61 -1.23 -15.41 -11.22
C THR A 61 -2.45 -16.08 -11.84
N SER A 62 -3.16 -16.95 -11.11
CA SER A 62 -4.41 -17.56 -11.56
C SER A 62 -5.49 -16.50 -11.82
N ALA A 63 -5.67 -15.53 -10.92
CA ALA A 63 -6.61 -14.42 -11.09
C ALA A 63 -6.31 -13.59 -12.35
N LEU A 64 -5.04 -13.21 -12.53
CA LEU A 64 -4.62 -12.44 -13.69
C LEU A 64 -4.79 -13.23 -15.00
N THR A 65 -4.45 -14.52 -14.99
CA THR A 65 -4.59 -15.38 -16.16
C THR A 65 -6.07 -15.60 -16.50
N GLN A 66 -6.95 -15.74 -15.52
CA GLN A 66 -8.39 -15.86 -15.74
C GLN A 66 -8.98 -14.59 -16.35
N PHE A 67 -8.53 -13.41 -15.92
CA PHE A 67 -9.08 -12.13 -16.36
C PHE A 67 -8.50 -11.63 -17.68
N LEU A 68 -7.19 -11.81 -17.91
CA LEU A 68 -6.45 -11.23 -19.05
C LEU A 68 -5.72 -12.27 -19.91
N GLY A 69 -5.85 -13.57 -19.60
CA GLY A 69 -5.16 -14.64 -20.33
C GLY A 69 -3.64 -14.58 -20.18
N LEU A 70 -2.93 -14.89 -21.27
CA LEU A 70 -1.47 -14.91 -21.31
C LEU A 70 -0.84 -13.55 -20.91
N THR A 71 -1.46 -12.44 -21.32
CA THR A 71 -1.00 -11.10 -20.95
C THR A 71 -1.04 -10.88 -19.44
N GLY A 72 -2.09 -11.37 -18.77
CA GLY A 72 -2.20 -11.30 -17.31
C GLY A 72 -1.07 -12.03 -16.60
N SER A 73 -0.71 -13.22 -17.09
CA SER A 73 0.40 -14.00 -16.52
C SER A 73 1.77 -13.31 -16.65
N ALA A 74 1.91 -12.36 -17.58
CA ALA A 74 3.12 -11.58 -17.79
C ALA A 74 3.17 -10.29 -16.96
N ILE A 75 2.10 -9.91 -16.27
CA ILE A 75 2.09 -8.73 -15.39
C ILE A 75 3.05 -8.97 -14.21
N PRO A 76 4.04 -8.09 -14.00
CA PRO A 76 4.96 -8.22 -12.87
C PRO A 76 4.22 -7.93 -11.56
N ILE A 77 4.15 -8.95 -10.70
CA ILE A 77 3.66 -8.83 -9.33
C ILE A 77 4.74 -9.33 -8.37
N ASP A 78 5.12 -8.45 -7.45
CA ASP A 78 6.01 -8.77 -6.34
C ASP A 78 5.20 -8.85 -5.04
N ILE A 79 5.43 -9.90 -4.26
CA ILE A 79 4.89 -10.03 -2.91
C ILE A 79 5.90 -9.37 -1.96
N LEU A 80 5.41 -8.41 -1.17
CA LEU A 80 6.23 -7.67 -0.22
C LEU A 80 6.18 -8.27 1.18
N LYS A 81 4.99 -8.68 1.61
CA LYS A 81 4.74 -9.26 2.93
C LYS A 81 3.48 -10.10 2.89
N THR A 82 3.47 -11.17 3.67
CA THR A 82 2.25 -11.92 4.03
C THR A 82 2.07 -11.87 5.54
N GLU A 83 0.84 -11.64 6.00
CA GLU A 83 0.50 -11.64 7.43
C GLU A 83 -0.88 -12.27 7.63
N GLY A 84 -0.90 -13.48 8.18
CA GLY A 84 -2.16 -14.22 8.34
C GLY A 84 -2.80 -14.54 6.99
N ARG A 85 -3.78 -13.74 6.57
CA ARG A 85 -4.46 -13.83 5.25
C ARG A 85 -4.30 -12.57 4.40
N ASP A 86 -3.62 -11.58 4.96
CA ASP A 86 -3.31 -10.34 4.31
C ASP A 86 -2.03 -10.50 3.49
N VAL A 87 -2.02 -9.92 2.31
CA VAL A 87 -0.84 -9.88 1.43
C VAL A 87 -0.69 -8.46 0.89
N TRP A 88 0.53 -7.95 0.94
CA TRP A 88 0.91 -6.69 0.33
C TRP A 88 1.68 -6.99 -0.93
N VAL A 89 1.20 -6.43 -2.04
CA VAL A 89 1.80 -6.64 -3.35
C VAL A 89 2.13 -5.33 -4.02
N ARG A 90 3.17 -5.37 -4.83
CA ARG A 90 3.60 -4.29 -5.72
C ARG A 90 3.41 -4.72 -7.16
N THR A 91 2.96 -3.79 -7.98
CA THR A 91 2.89 -3.95 -9.44
C THR A 91 3.14 -2.60 -10.12
N MET A 92 3.28 -2.60 -11.44
CA MET A 92 3.41 -1.37 -12.22
C MET A 92 2.15 -0.53 -12.10
N ARG A 93 2.32 0.80 -12.11
CA ARG A 93 1.19 1.73 -11.91
C ARG A 93 0.09 1.52 -12.95
N GLU A 94 0.48 1.32 -14.19
CA GLU A 94 -0.39 1.13 -15.36
C GLU A 94 -1.26 -0.13 -15.24
N ASP A 95 -0.72 -1.20 -14.66
CA ASP A 95 -1.44 -2.47 -14.48
C ASP A 95 -2.35 -2.46 -13.24
N GLY A 96 -2.23 -1.46 -12.37
CA GLY A 96 -2.91 -1.43 -11.08
C GLY A 96 -4.42 -1.61 -11.14
N SER A 97 -5.10 -1.01 -12.11
CA SER A 97 -6.55 -1.18 -12.30
C SER A 97 -6.90 -2.57 -12.80
N ALA A 98 -6.08 -3.12 -13.71
CA ALA A 98 -6.27 -4.44 -14.27
C ALA A 98 -6.07 -5.54 -13.20
N VAL A 99 -5.06 -5.37 -12.33
CA VAL A 99 -4.82 -6.26 -11.18
C VAL A 99 -6.00 -6.19 -10.21
N VAL A 100 -6.51 -5.01 -9.87
CA VAL A 100 -7.67 -4.86 -8.98
C VAL A 100 -8.91 -5.55 -9.56
N ALA A 101 -9.17 -5.38 -10.86
CA ALA A 101 -10.29 -6.02 -11.54
C ALA A 101 -10.15 -7.55 -11.57
N ALA A 102 -8.98 -8.06 -11.91
CA ALA A 102 -8.70 -9.50 -11.93
C ALA A 102 -8.91 -10.14 -10.56
N VAL A 103 -8.34 -9.52 -9.53
CA VAL A 103 -8.40 -10.00 -8.14
C VAL A 103 -9.82 -9.92 -7.60
N GLY A 104 -10.58 -8.86 -7.91
CA GLY A 104 -11.97 -8.71 -7.48
C GLY A 104 -12.95 -9.69 -8.14
N GLY A 105 -12.65 -10.17 -9.35
CA GLY A 105 -13.45 -11.16 -10.06
C GLY A 105 -13.02 -12.61 -9.84
N TRP A 106 -11.94 -12.85 -9.09
CA TRP A 106 -11.41 -14.19 -8.91
C TRP A 106 -12.10 -14.92 -7.76
N VAL A 107 -12.69 -16.07 -8.08
CA VAL A 107 -13.30 -17.00 -7.15
C VAL A 107 -12.77 -18.39 -7.44
N ARG A 108 -12.37 -19.12 -6.39
CA ARG A 108 -11.94 -20.52 -6.46
C ARG A 108 -12.73 -21.34 -5.44
N ALA A 109 -13.27 -22.47 -5.89
CA ALA A 109 -13.85 -23.45 -4.98
C ALA A 109 -12.77 -24.02 -4.05
N VAL A 110 -13.06 -24.10 -2.76
CA VAL A 110 -12.19 -24.69 -1.73
C VAL A 110 -12.74 -26.07 -1.43
N GLY A 111 -12.15 -27.11 -2.03
CA GLY A 111 -12.58 -28.49 -1.83
C GLY A 111 -13.69 -28.95 -2.78
N GLY A 112 -14.60 -29.79 -2.30
CA GLY A 112 -15.77 -30.26 -3.06
C GLY A 112 -16.81 -29.15 -3.29
N GLU A 113 -17.82 -29.43 -4.11
CA GLU A 113 -18.87 -28.48 -4.54
C GLU A 113 -19.64 -27.80 -3.37
N THR A 114 -19.54 -28.35 -2.15
CA THR A 114 -20.20 -27.88 -0.93
C THR A 114 -19.27 -27.31 0.14
N GLU A 115 -17.94 -27.37 -0.04
CA GLU A 115 -16.97 -27.01 1.02
C GLU A 115 -16.64 -25.52 1.08
N GLY A 116 -17.10 -24.73 0.10
CA GLY A 116 -17.07 -23.28 0.12
C GLY A 116 -16.23 -22.67 -0.99
N GLU A 117 -16.18 -21.36 -1.00
CA GLU A 117 -15.49 -20.55 -2.01
C GLU A 117 -14.43 -19.70 -1.32
N MET A 118 -13.38 -19.38 -2.06
CA MET A 118 -12.41 -18.36 -1.69
C MET A 118 -12.25 -17.34 -2.79
N GLY A 119 -11.98 -16.11 -2.38
CA GLY A 119 -11.75 -15.00 -3.27
C GLY A 119 -10.95 -13.92 -2.58
N TRP A 120 -10.54 -12.93 -3.35
CA TRP A 120 -9.77 -11.81 -2.82
C TRP A 120 -10.66 -10.62 -2.50
N ARG A 121 -10.35 -9.95 -1.39
CA ARG A 121 -10.85 -8.61 -1.11
C ARG A 121 -9.70 -7.62 -1.20
N VAL A 122 -9.91 -6.54 -1.94
CA VAL A 122 -9.02 -5.39 -1.94
C VAL A 122 -9.31 -4.57 -0.68
N VAL A 123 -8.36 -4.55 0.25
CA VAL A 123 -8.45 -3.78 1.50
C VAL A 123 -8.03 -2.33 1.26
N GLY A 124 -7.01 -2.13 0.43
CA GLY A 124 -6.56 -0.79 0.06
C GLY A 124 -5.62 -0.79 -1.14
N ARG A 125 -5.44 0.40 -1.71
CA ARG A 125 -4.50 0.67 -2.80
C ARG A 125 -3.84 2.02 -2.58
N GLY A 126 -2.55 2.11 -2.83
CA GLY A 126 -1.81 3.36 -2.72
C GLY A 126 -0.60 3.39 -3.66
N ASN A 127 -0.17 4.59 -4.01
CA ASN A 127 1.06 4.76 -4.80
C ASN A 127 2.33 4.73 -3.94
N TRP A 128 2.14 4.74 -2.63
CA TRP A 128 3.19 4.75 -1.62
C TRP A 128 2.84 3.70 -0.58
N LEU A 129 3.78 2.80 -0.28
CA LEU A 129 3.56 1.72 0.67
C LEU A 129 3.28 2.24 2.09
N GLY A 130 3.97 3.30 2.52
CA GLY A 130 3.79 3.90 3.84
C GLY A 130 2.42 4.55 4.08
N GLY A 131 1.66 4.87 3.03
CA GLY A 131 0.26 5.32 3.16
C GLY A 131 -0.73 4.17 3.31
N LEU A 132 -0.33 2.96 2.91
CA LEU A 132 -1.15 1.75 2.93
C LEU A 132 -0.90 0.90 4.18
N VAL A 133 0.35 0.88 4.63
CA VAL A 133 0.78 0.23 5.87
C VAL A 133 0.75 1.31 6.95
N GLY A 134 -0.29 1.33 7.78
CA GLY A 134 -0.34 2.24 8.93
C GLY A 134 0.90 2.10 9.81
N ARG A 135 1.26 3.17 10.55
CA ARG A 135 2.53 3.30 11.28
C ARG A 135 2.89 2.12 12.21
N GLU A 136 1.91 1.38 12.70
CA GLU A 136 2.08 0.18 13.56
C GLU A 136 2.38 -1.12 12.80
N ARG A 137 2.12 -1.17 11.48
CA ARG A 137 2.29 -2.39 10.66
C ARG A 137 3.54 -2.37 9.76
N CYS A 138 4.33 -1.30 9.87
CA CYS A 138 5.54 -1.09 9.07
C CYS A 138 6.70 -2.04 9.45
N GLU A 139 6.67 -2.60 10.66
CA GLU A 139 7.65 -3.60 11.12
C GLU A 139 7.53 -4.88 10.27
N GLY A 140 8.66 -5.36 9.74
CA GLY A 140 8.72 -6.56 8.90
C GLY A 140 8.29 -6.39 7.44
N VAL A 141 8.14 -5.16 6.93
CA VAL A 141 7.92 -4.91 5.49
C VAL A 141 9.24 -4.76 4.72
N TRP A 142 10.31 -4.39 5.41
CA TRP A 142 11.60 -4.00 4.82
C TRP A 142 12.80 -4.78 5.39
N ASP A 143 12.56 -5.76 6.25
CA ASP A 143 13.61 -6.61 6.83
C ASP A 143 14.06 -7.71 5.87
#